data_AF-A0A143Y7M8-F1
#
_entry.id   AF-A0A143Y7M8-F1
#
_cell.length_a   1.000
_cell.length_b   1.000
_cell.length_c   1.000
_cell.angle_alpha   90.00
_cell.angle_beta   90.00
_cell.angle_gamma   90.00
#
_symmetry.space_group_name_H-M   'P 1'
#
loop_
_entity.id
_entity.type
_entity.pdbx_description
1 polymer ?
#
loop_
_entity_poly.entity_id
_entity_poly.type
_entity_poly.pdbx_seq_one_letter_code
_entity_poly.pdbx_strand_id
1 'polypeptide(L)'
;MDKEGLFGRELMLSECRGADERLLALAEKRPGLVRANGKLTCSRCGNQDWRKMQATPCSCGNACHYCLHCLNMGKIKSCTVLHHLPETNSFARLAEPILRWQGRLSTEQQRASAEIVATVHSEETRLIWAVAGAGKTEMIFEGIAACLRKGGRVCLASPRVDVCLELSPRISQAFPAVPLALLYGGNQEGYRYTPLVIATTHQLLRFREAFDLLIIDEIDSFPYHDDAGLQFGAQKSRKKASALVYLTATPSRRMQHDIKRGNLAATILPARYHGYPLPEPERVWIGNWRSAISKKKKNRFLRLIGRQLQKKRRFLLFLPHIQLMEELDAWLRELYPERRFTCVSAGDPDREEKVKKMRAEEYDFLMTTTILERGVTFRDIDVIVLGAEDRVFTEASLVQIAGRAGRHKDFPSGWVCFAHAGETKAIQGAIRQIRSMNREAKGRGLLHGPVSVLPK
;
A
#
# COMPACT_ATOMS: atom_id res chain seq x y z
N MET A 1 -30.55 -6.46 15.74
CA MET A 1 -29.19 -6.11 15.31
C MET A 1 -29.31 -5.46 13.94
N ASP A 2 -29.28 -4.13 13.87
CA ASP A 2 -29.48 -3.41 12.61
C ASP A 2 -28.25 -3.53 11.73
N LYS A 3 -28.28 -4.54 10.85
CA LYS A 3 -27.27 -4.75 9.81
C LYS A 3 -27.19 -3.58 8.82
N GLU A 4 -28.22 -2.72 8.81
CA GLU A 4 -28.36 -1.48 8.03
C GLU A 4 -27.82 -0.24 8.77
N GLY A 5 -27.35 -0.40 10.01
CA GLY A 5 -26.84 0.71 10.80
C GLY A 5 -25.57 1.34 10.21
N LEU A 6 -25.54 2.67 10.11
CA LEU A 6 -24.37 3.44 9.69
C LEU A 6 -23.44 3.80 10.87
N PHE A 7 -23.39 2.96 11.92
CA PHE A 7 -22.57 3.20 13.10
C PHE A 7 -21.08 3.39 12.74
N GLY A 8 -20.47 4.40 13.35
CA GLY A 8 -19.09 4.84 13.10
C GLY A 8 -18.89 5.60 11.78
N ARG A 9 -19.92 5.75 10.93
CA ARG A 9 -19.81 6.49 9.66
C ARG A 9 -20.07 7.98 9.86
N GLU A 10 -19.47 8.83 9.03
CA GLU A 10 -19.74 10.27 8.94
C GLU A 10 -19.97 10.63 7.46
N LEU A 11 -21.23 10.81 7.08
CA LEU A 11 -21.69 10.83 5.67
C LEU A 11 -22.58 12.03 5.36
N MET A 12 -22.63 12.42 4.10
CA MET A 12 -23.69 13.31 3.59
C MET A 12 -25.00 12.53 3.45
N LEU A 13 -26.14 13.22 3.48
CA LEU A 13 -27.44 12.58 3.26
C LEU A 13 -27.50 11.81 1.92
N SER A 14 -26.86 12.34 0.86
CA SER A 14 -26.77 11.69 -0.44
C SER A 14 -25.94 10.40 -0.46
N GLU A 15 -25.14 10.16 0.57
CA GLU A 15 -24.33 8.95 0.77
C GLU A 15 -25.00 7.94 1.71
N CYS A 16 -26.05 8.34 2.44
CA CYS A 16 -26.81 7.47 3.36
C CYS A 16 -27.87 6.63 2.63
N ARG A 17 -27.53 6.03 1.49
CA ARG A 17 -28.49 5.27 0.68
C ARG A 17 -28.92 3.99 1.40
N GLY A 18 -30.23 3.80 1.59
CA GLY A 18 -30.79 2.61 2.25
C GLY A 18 -30.62 2.58 3.77
N ALA A 19 -30.30 3.73 4.39
CA ALA A 19 -30.26 3.83 5.85
C ALA A 19 -31.66 4.12 6.41
N ASP A 20 -31.99 3.49 7.54
CA ASP A 20 -33.24 3.76 8.27
C ASP A 20 -33.32 5.25 8.66
N GLU A 21 -34.39 5.93 8.22
CA GLU A 21 -34.67 7.33 8.53
C GLU A 21 -34.70 7.59 10.05
N ARG A 22 -35.11 6.60 10.85
CA ARG A 22 -35.11 6.68 12.32
C ARG A 22 -33.69 6.77 12.88
N LEU A 23 -32.75 5.99 12.34
CA LEU A 23 -31.35 6.05 12.74
C LEU A 23 -30.69 7.35 12.26
N LEU A 24 -31.06 7.86 11.09
CA LEU A 24 -30.58 9.16 10.60
C LEU A 24 -31.08 10.33 11.45
N ALA A 25 -32.28 10.23 12.04
CA ALA A 25 -32.79 11.23 12.96
C ALA A 25 -31.97 11.33 14.27
N LEU A 26 -31.38 10.20 14.71
CA LEU A 26 -30.51 10.12 15.87
C LEU A 26 -29.05 10.52 15.58
N ALA A 27 -28.68 10.70 14.31
CA ALA A 27 -27.32 11.02 13.93
C ALA A 27 -26.92 12.44 14.37
N GLU A 28 -25.72 12.56 14.91
CA GLU A 28 -25.09 13.84 15.18
C GLU A 28 -24.87 14.60 13.87
N LYS A 29 -25.33 15.85 13.82
CA LYS A 29 -25.21 16.72 12.64
C LYS A 29 -24.02 17.64 12.81
N ARG A 30 -23.12 17.63 11.82
CA ARG A 30 -21.92 18.47 11.79
C ARG A 30 -21.85 19.30 10.52
N PRO A 31 -21.45 20.58 10.60
CA PRO A 31 -21.20 21.37 9.40
C PRO A 31 -20.05 20.79 8.57
N GLY A 32 -20.18 20.87 7.25
CA GLY A 32 -19.17 20.38 6.31
C GLY A 32 -17.87 21.16 6.41
N LEU A 33 -17.93 22.47 6.69
CA LEU A 33 -16.80 23.32 7.00
C LEU A 33 -17.00 24.01 8.36
N VAL A 34 -15.96 24.05 9.19
CA VAL A 34 -15.97 24.68 10.51
C VAL A 34 -14.80 25.66 10.65
N ARG A 35 -14.94 26.71 11.46
CA ARG A 35 -13.80 27.58 11.81
C ARG A 35 -13.08 26.96 13.01
N ALA A 36 -11.83 26.53 12.81
CA ALA A 36 -10.95 26.03 13.86
C ALA A 36 -9.68 26.88 13.88
N ASN A 37 -9.32 27.43 15.04
CA ASN A 37 -8.15 28.32 15.21
C ASN A 37 -8.10 29.46 14.19
N GLY A 38 -9.26 30.09 13.92
CA GLY A 38 -9.40 31.17 12.94
C GLY A 38 -9.35 30.75 11.46
N LYS A 39 -9.13 29.46 11.15
CA LYS A 39 -9.05 28.94 9.78
C LYS A 39 -10.29 28.12 9.42
N LEU A 40 -10.75 28.28 8.18
CA LEU A 40 -11.83 27.44 7.63
C LEU A 40 -11.28 26.02 7.39
N THR A 41 -11.86 25.04 8.07
CA THR A 41 -11.41 23.64 8.10
C THR A 41 -12.51 22.74 7.55
N CYS A 42 -12.19 21.85 6.62
CA CYS A 42 -13.13 20.83 6.17
C CYS A 42 -13.31 19.74 7.23
N SER A 43 -14.55 19.49 7.67
CA SER A 43 -14.84 18.45 8.66
C SER A 43 -14.57 17.03 8.14
N ARG A 44 -14.63 16.82 6.82
CA ARG A 44 -14.36 15.50 6.20
C ARG A 44 -12.87 15.18 6.16
N CYS A 45 -12.07 16.04 5.54
CA CYS A 45 -10.64 15.77 5.27
C CYS A 45 -9.66 16.64 6.06
N GLY A 46 -10.13 17.55 6.90
CA GLY A 46 -9.25 18.42 7.68
C GLY A 46 -8.51 19.49 6.88
N ASN A 47 -8.81 19.68 5.58
CA ASN A 47 -8.15 20.71 4.77
C ASN A 47 -8.35 22.10 5.40
N GLN A 48 -7.25 22.80 5.66
CA GLN A 48 -7.21 24.18 6.12
C GLN A 48 -6.58 25.15 5.11
N ASP A 49 -6.09 24.62 3.98
CA ASP A 49 -5.50 25.43 2.93
C ASP A 49 -6.61 26.20 2.20
N TRP A 50 -6.59 27.53 2.32
CA TRP A 50 -7.57 28.40 1.70
C TRP A 50 -7.55 28.30 0.17
N ARG A 51 -6.38 28.00 -0.44
CA ARG A 51 -6.26 27.82 -1.90
C ARG A 51 -7.03 26.60 -2.41
N LYS A 52 -7.33 25.66 -1.50
CA LYS A 52 -8.15 24.47 -1.75
C LYS A 52 -9.59 24.65 -1.25
N MET A 53 -10.00 25.89 -0.97
CA MET A 53 -11.36 26.28 -0.60
C MET A 53 -11.88 27.29 -1.62
N GLN A 54 -12.86 26.89 -2.41
CA GLN A 54 -13.37 27.74 -3.49
C GLN A 54 -14.76 28.26 -3.15
N ALA A 55 -15.00 29.56 -3.36
CA ALA A 55 -16.33 30.14 -3.27
C ALA A 55 -17.25 29.54 -4.36
N THR A 56 -18.50 29.28 -4.01
CA THR A 56 -19.50 28.72 -4.94
C THR A 56 -20.83 29.44 -4.73
N PRO A 57 -21.55 29.81 -5.80
CA PRO A 57 -22.95 30.13 -5.70
C PRO A 57 -23.69 28.96 -5.05
N CYS A 58 -24.52 29.25 -4.06
CA CYS A 58 -25.28 28.24 -3.33
C CYS A 58 -26.58 28.84 -2.81
N SER A 59 -27.67 28.08 -2.88
CA SER A 59 -29.00 28.49 -2.42
C SER A 59 -29.15 28.55 -0.89
N CYS A 60 -28.06 28.47 -0.12
CA CYS A 60 -28.08 28.50 1.34
C CYS A 60 -28.08 29.93 1.92
N GLY A 61 -28.24 30.95 1.07
CA GLY A 61 -28.35 32.36 1.47
C GLY A 61 -27.07 33.00 2.02
N ASN A 62 -25.90 32.35 1.91
CA ASN A 62 -24.64 32.79 2.50
C ASN A 62 -23.46 32.65 1.52
N ALA A 63 -22.33 33.31 1.82
CA ALA A 63 -21.06 33.14 1.10
C ALA A 63 -20.51 31.73 1.29
N CYS A 64 -20.95 30.80 0.42
CA CYS A 64 -20.67 29.39 0.56
C CYS A 64 -19.34 29.02 -0.10
N HIS A 65 -18.52 28.28 0.63
CA HIS A 65 -17.28 27.71 0.14
C HIS A 65 -17.39 26.19 0.05
N TYR A 66 -16.60 25.57 -0.81
CA TYR A 66 -16.46 24.12 -0.85
C TYR A 66 -14.99 23.69 -0.92
N CYS A 67 -14.73 22.50 -0.40
CA CYS A 67 -13.39 21.94 -0.34
C CYS A 67 -13.04 21.21 -1.64
N LEU A 68 -12.00 21.67 -2.35
CA LEU A 68 -11.49 21.04 -3.58
C LEU A 68 -10.91 19.65 -3.30
N HIS A 69 -10.36 19.43 -2.12
CA HIS A 69 -9.77 18.14 -1.75
C HIS A 69 -10.80 17.01 -1.66
N CYS A 70 -12.04 17.32 -1.27
CA CYS A 70 -13.11 16.33 -1.18
C CYS A 70 -13.87 16.13 -2.50
N LEU A 71 -13.53 16.86 -3.57
CA LEU A 71 -14.37 16.95 -4.78
C LEU A 71 -14.70 15.58 -5.39
N ASN A 72 -13.68 14.72 -5.52
CA ASN A 72 -13.84 13.35 -6.07
C ASN A 72 -14.61 12.39 -5.15
N MET A 73 -14.85 12.78 -3.89
CA MET A 73 -15.60 12.00 -2.89
C MET A 73 -16.95 12.62 -2.54
N GLY A 74 -17.36 13.66 -3.26
CA GLY A 74 -18.56 14.44 -2.99
C GLY A 74 -18.26 15.85 -2.47
N LYS A 75 -18.90 16.84 -3.09
CA LYS A 75 -18.69 18.26 -2.83
C LYS A 75 -19.11 18.65 -1.40
N ILE A 76 -18.15 18.74 -0.48
CA ILE A 76 -18.37 19.28 0.86
C ILE A 76 -18.38 20.80 0.82
N LYS A 77 -19.58 21.37 0.97
CA LYS A 77 -19.84 22.80 1.07
C LYS A 77 -19.90 23.24 2.52
N SER A 78 -19.88 24.56 2.75
CA SER A 78 -20.10 25.17 4.07
C SER A 78 -21.47 24.77 4.63
N CYS A 79 -22.49 24.71 3.78
CA CYS A 79 -23.85 24.31 4.13
C CYS A 79 -24.09 22.78 4.07
N THR A 80 -23.08 21.97 3.71
CA THR A 80 -23.23 20.51 3.74
C THR A 80 -23.36 20.07 5.19
N VAL A 81 -24.32 19.19 5.48
CA VAL A 81 -24.46 18.56 6.79
C VAL A 81 -23.93 17.13 6.71
N LEU A 82 -22.94 16.83 7.55
CA LEU A 82 -22.45 15.49 7.77
C LEU A 82 -23.22 14.87 8.94
N HIS A 83 -23.76 13.68 8.72
CA HIS A 83 -24.48 12.88 9.69
C HIS A 83 -23.54 11.80 10.21
N HIS A 84 -23.34 11.79 11.53
CA HIS A 84 -22.51 10.82 12.21
C HIS A 84 -23.35 10.02 13.21
N LEU A 85 -23.36 8.70 13.06
CA LEU A 85 -23.94 7.82 14.05
C LEU A 85 -22.80 7.25 14.92
N PRO A 86 -22.73 7.54 16.23
CA PRO A 86 -21.65 7.09 17.10
C PRO A 86 -21.46 5.57 17.07
N GLU A 87 -20.21 5.11 17.10
CA GLU A 87 -19.90 3.68 17.13
C GLU A 87 -20.30 3.04 18.47
N THR A 88 -20.99 1.89 18.42
CA THR A 88 -21.50 1.19 19.62
C THR A 88 -20.84 -0.15 19.88
N ASN A 89 -20.05 -0.68 18.94
CA ASN A 89 -19.50 -2.05 18.98
C ASN A 89 -20.56 -3.13 19.24
N SER A 90 -21.79 -2.92 18.76
CA SER A 90 -22.91 -3.85 18.97
C SER A 90 -22.83 -5.04 18.02
N PHE A 91 -21.75 -5.82 18.11
CA PHE A 91 -21.51 -7.04 17.34
C PHE A 91 -21.94 -8.29 18.10
N ALA A 92 -22.43 -9.31 17.38
CA ALA A 92 -22.70 -10.61 17.97
C ALA A 92 -21.38 -11.23 18.45
N ARG A 93 -21.43 -11.94 19.58
CA ARG A 93 -20.26 -12.64 20.10
C ARG A 93 -19.79 -13.68 19.08
N LEU A 94 -18.52 -13.62 18.73
CA LEU A 94 -17.90 -14.56 17.79
C LEU A 94 -17.58 -15.87 18.51
N ALA A 95 -17.85 -17.00 17.85
CA ALA A 95 -17.47 -18.32 18.37
C ALA A 95 -15.96 -18.56 18.23
N GLU A 96 -15.35 -19.18 19.22
CA GLU A 96 -13.95 -19.59 19.17
C GLU A 96 -13.77 -20.92 18.40
N PRO A 97 -12.63 -21.15 17.72
CA PRO A 97 -11.56 -20.18 17.49
C PRO A 97 -11.97 -19.13 16.43
N ILE A 98 -11.76 -17.83 16.75
CA ILE A 98 -12.03 -16.71 15.82
C ILE A 98 -11.08 -16.77 14.61
N LEU A 99 -9.80 -17.04 14.87
CA LEU A 99 -8.76 -17.22 13.85
C LEU A 99 -8.67 -18.70 13.46
N ARG A 100 -8.82 -19.01 12.17
CA ARG A 100 -8.75 -20.39 11.63
C ARG A 100 -7.58 -20.63 10.66
N TRP A 101 -6.66 -19.68 10.58
CA TRP A 101 -5.44 -19.84 9.78
C TRP A 101 -4.53 -20.90 10.40
N GLN A 102 -4.13 -21.90 9.60
CA GLN A 102 -3.33 -23.06 10.05
C GLN A 102 -1.83 -22.96 9.68
N GLY A 103 -1.40 -21.82 9.13
CA GLY A 103 0.00 -21.64 8.78
C GLY A 103 0.88 -21.44 10.02
N ARG A 104 2.21 -21.49 9.82
CA ARG A 104 3.20 -21.28 10.87
C ARG A 104 3.98 -19.99 10.60
N LEU A 105 3.98 -19.09 11.58
CA LEU A 105 4.84 -17.91 11.55
C LEU A 105 6.31 -18.31 11.77
N SER A 106 7.24 -17.61 11.12
CA SER A 106 8.65 -17.66 11.51
C SER A 106 8.84 -17.02 12.90
N THR A 107 9.98 -17.27 13.54
CA THR A 107 10.29 -16.70 14.87
C THR A 107 10.14 -15.18 14.90
N GLU A 108 10.67 -14.48 13.89
CA GLU A 108 10.56 -13.01 13.79
C GLU A 108 9.12 -12.56 13.53
N GLN A 109 8.37 -13.29 12.70
CA GLN A 109 6.96 -13.01 12.47
C GLN A 109 6.13 -13.23 13.73
N GLN A 110 6.43 -14.26 14.53
CA GLN A 110 5.77 -14.55 15.79
C GLN A 110 6.06 -13.48 16.84
N ARG A 111 7.32 -13.02 16.96
CA ARG A 111 7.69 -11.89 17.83
C ARG A 111 6.86 -10.66 17.47
N ALA A 112 6.84 -10.30 16.20
CA ALA A 112 6.11 -9.14 15.72
C ALA A 112 4.59 -9.29 15.89
N SER A 113 4.05 -10.49 15.71
CA SER A 113 2.63 -10.78 15.96
C SER A 113 2.27 -10.58 17.43
N ALA A 114 3.09 -11.09 18.36
CA ALA A 114 2.91 -10.88 19.80
C ALA A 114 3.01 -9.39 20.18
N GLU A 115 3.94 -8.66 19.57
CA GLU A 115 4.10 -7.21 19.73
C GLU A 115 2.91 -6.41 19.20
N ILE A 116 2.28 -6.85 18.10
CA ILE A 116 1.02 -6.28 17.60
C ILE A 116 -0.11 -6.53 18.61
N VAL A 117 -0.23 -7.74 19.15
CA VAL A 117 -1.23 -8.06 20.20
C VAL A 117 -1.04 -7.18 21.43
N ALA A 118 0.21 -6.98 21.89
CA ALA A 118 0.51 -6.07 22.98
C ALA A 118 0.06 -4.63 22.68
N THR A 119 0.28 -4.16 21.44
CA THR A 119 -0.16 -2.82 20.98
C THR A 119 -1.69 -2.69 20.98
N VAL A 120 -2.40 -3.76 20.61
CA VAL A 120 -3.87 -3.82 20.70
C VAL A 120 -4.34 -3.72 22.14
N HIS A 121 -3.59 -4.29 23.08
CA HIS A 121 -3.93 -4.22 24.50
C HIS A 121 -3.58 -2.87 25.14
N SER A 122 -2.49 -2.23 24.73
CA SER A 122 -2.08 -0.92 25.22
C SER A 122 -2.74 0.26 24.48
N GLU A 123 -3.46 0.01 23.39
CA GLU A 123 -4.12 1.03 22.57
C GLU A 123 -3.14 2.06 22.00
N GLU A 124 -1.92 1.61 21.68
CA GLU A 124 -0.82 2.47 21.24
C GLU A 124 -0.64 2.47 19.71
N THR A 125 0.30 3.29 19.24
CA THR A 125 0.73 3.29 17.83
C THR A 125 2.05 2.55 17.67
N ARG A 126 2.09 1.62 16.71
CA ARG A 126 3.30 0.86 16.33
C ARG A 126 3.53 0.87 14.83
N LEU A 127 4.79 0.91 14.44
CA LEU A 127 5.24 0.68 13.08
C LEU A 127 5.86 -0.72 12.93
N ILE A 128 5.34 -1.51 12.00
CA ILE A 128 5.98 -2.75 11.55
C ILE A 128 6.82 -2.41 10.31
N TRP A 129 8.13 -2.31 10.51
CA TRP A 129 9.10 -2.10 9.44
C TRP A 129 9.58 -3.46 8.94
N ALA A 130 8.95 -3.96 7.89
CA ALA A 130 9.20 -5.30 7.38
C ALA A 130 9.63 -5.27 5.91
N VAL A 131 10.76 -5.90 5.59
CA VAL A 131 11.26 -5.97 4.22
C VAL A 131 10.27 -6.65 3.26
N ALA A 132 10.38 -6.33 1.97
CA ALA A 132 9.57 -6.99 0.94
C ALA A 132 9.79 -8.52 0.99
N GLY A 133 8.70 -9.27 1.17
CA GLY A 133 8.77 -10.72 1.37
C GLY A 133 8.95 -11.17 2.83
N ALA A 134 8.76 -10.30 3.83
CA ALA A 134 8.73 -10.69 5.24
C ALA A 134 7.40 -11.33 5.70
N GLY A 135 6.34 -11.30 4.86
CA GLY A 135 5.03 -11.87 5.19
C GLY A 135 4.21 -11.01 6.17
N LYS A 136 4.06 -9.71 5.89
CA LYS A 136 3.36 -8.73 6.74
C LYS A 136 1.94 -9.12 7.12
N THR A 137 1.21 -9.78 6.22
CA THR A 137 -0.23 -10.05 6.38
C THR A 137 -0.51 -11.10 7.44
N GLU A 138 0.24 -12.21 7.49
CA GLU A 138 0.01 -13.25 8.50
C GLU A 138 0.26 -12.74 9.92
N MET A 139 1.19 -11.80 10.06
CA MET A 139 1.62 -11.30 11.36
C MET A 139 0.53 -10.50 12.09
N ILE A 140 -0.39 -9.88 11.34
CA ILE A 140 -1.48 -9.09 11.91
C ILE A 140 -2.68 -9.92 12.36
N PHE A 141 -2.76 -11.21 12.00
CA PHE A 141 -3.92 -12.04 12.29
C PHE A 141 -4.21 -12.16 13.79
N GLU A 142 -3.20 -12.41 14.63
CA GLU A 142 -3.42 -12.47 16.08
C GLU A 142 -3.85 -11.12 16.66
N GLY A 143 -3.33 -10.01 16.12
CA GLY A 143 -3.77 -8.66 16.50
C GLY A 143 -5.24 -8.41 16.19
N ILE A 144 -5.69 -8.81 14.99
CA ILE A 144 -7.09 -8.75 14.58
C ILE A 144 -7.94 -9.62 15.51
N ALA A 145 -7.52 -10.87 15.76
CA ALA A 145 -8.23 -11.79 16.64
C ALA A 145 -8.35 -11.25 18.07
N ALA A 146 -7.29 -10.67 18.62
CA ALA A 146 -7.28 -10.06 19.95
C ALA A 146 -8.27 -8.89 20.06
N CYS A 147 -8.33 -8.02 19.06
CA CYS A 147 -9.31 -6.92 19.01
C CYS A 147 -10.75 -7.43 18.91
N LEU A 148 -11.01 -8.38 17.99
CA LEU A 148 -12.34 -8.96 17.78
C LEU A 148 -12.84 -9.71 19.01
N ARG A 149 -11.96 -10.41 19.74
CA ARG A 149 -12.29 -11.12 20.98
C ARG A 149 -12.80 -10.18 22.08
N LYS A 150 -12.31 -8.95 22.12
CA LYS A 150 -12.80 -7.89 23.01
C LYS A 150 -14.11 -7.24 22.53
N GLY A 151 -14.69 -7.69 21.43
CA GLY A 151 -15.84 -7.06 20.78
C GLY A 151 -15.49 -5.79 20.01
N GLY A 152 -14.19 -5.54 19.78
CA GLY A 152 -13.71 -4.36 19.06
C GLY A 152 -13.93 -4.44 17.56
N ARG A 153 -13.93 -3.28 16.91
CA ARG A 153 -14.03 -3.10 15.47
C ARG A 153 -12.67 -2.85 14.83
N VAL A 154 -12.39 -3.57 13.76
CA VAL A 154 -11.09 -3.55 13.07
C VAL A 154 -11.22 -2.99 11.67
N CYS A 155 -10.28 -2.13 11.27
CA CYS A 155 -10.10 -1.73 9.87
C CYS A 155 -8.69 -2.06 9.38
N LEU A 156 -8.61 -2.73 8.22
CA LEU A 156 -7.40 -2.85 7.41
C LEU A 156 -7.53 -1.89 6.22
N ALA A 157 -6.69 -0.87 6.20
CA ALA A 157 -6.68 0.13 5.14
C ALA A 157 -5.43 0.01 4.25
N SER A 158 -5.60 0.26 2.95
CA SER A 158 -4.48 0.44 2.03
C SER A 158 -4.75 1.61 1.07
N PRO A 159 -3.74 2.37 0.60
CA PRO A 159 -3.97 3.43 -0.37
C PRO A 159 -4.44 2.90 -1.73
N ARG A 160 -4.23 1.61 -2.03
CA ARG A 160 -4.51 1.01 -3.34
C ARG A 160 -5.64 -0.02 -3.30
N VAL A 161 -6.41 -0.06 -4.38
CA VAL A 161 -7.58 -0.95 -4.53
C VAL A 161 -7.15 -2.41 -4.73
N ASP A 162 -6.11 -2.65 -5.53
CA ASP A 162 -5.56 -3.98 -5.82
C ASP A 162 -5.12 -4.71 -4.53
N VAL A 163 -4.49 -3.99 -3.60
CA VAL A 163 -4.11 -4.53 -2.29
C VAL A 163 -5.34 -4.89 -1.46
N CYS A 164 -6.39 -4.07 -1.46
CA CYS A 164 -7.63 -4.38 -0.74
C CYS A 164 -8.30 -5.63 -1.32
N LEU A 165 -8.31 -5.77 -2.65
CA LEU A 165 -8.84 -6.94 -3.35
C LEU A 165 -8.00 -8.20 -3.10
N GLU A 166 -6.67 -8.09 -2.94
CA GLU A 166 -5.78 -9.19 -2.55
C GLU A 166 -6.01 -9.62 -1.08
N LEU A 167 -6.16 -8.65 -0.18
CA LEU A 167 -6.33 -8.90 1.26
C LEU A 167 -7.69 -9.51 1.58
N SER A 168 -8.76 -9.11 0.89
CA SER A 168 -10.12 -9.56 1.15
C SER A 168 -10.30 -11.09 1.22
N PRO A 169 -9.95 -11.88 0.18
CA PRO A 169 -10.09 -13.33 0.24
C PRO A 169 -9.18 -13.96 1.29
N ARG A 170 -7.96 -13.44 1.49
CA ARG A 170 -6.99 -13.96 2.46
C ARG A 170 -7.45 -13.78 3.91
N ILE A 171 -8.01 -12.60 4.22
CA ILE A 171 -8.59 -12.30 5.54
C ILE A 171 -9.88 -13.12 5.74
N SER A 172 -10.71 -13.26 4.72
CA SER A 172 -11.95 -14.06 4.80
C SER A 172 -11.64 -15.54 5.07
N GLN A 173 -10.57 -16.08 4.50
CA GLN A 173 -10.10 -17.44 4.79
C GLN A 173 -9.56 -17.59 6.23
N ALA A 174 -8.85 -16.58 6.74
CA ALA A 174 -8.34 -16.59 8.12
C ALA A 174 -9.45 -16.41 9.16
N PHE A 175 -10.52 -15.68 8.82
CA PHE A 175 -11.64 -15.32 9.72
C PHE A 175 -13.01 -15.68 9.10
N PRO A 176 -13.29 -16.96 8.80
CA PRO A 176 -14.46 -17.35 8.00
C PRO A 176 -15.81 -17.06 8.68
N ALA A 177 -15.83 -16.99 10.01
CA ALA A 177 -17.03 -16.70 10.80
C ALA A 177 -17.26 -15.19 11.06
N VAL A 178 -16.33 -14.32 10.63
CA VAL A 178 -16.36 -12.89 10.91
C VAL A 178 -16.93 -12.14 9.70
N PRO A 179 -18.07 -11.44 9.83
CA PRO A 179 -18.60 -10.62 8.74
C PRO A 179 -17.61 -9.52 8.34
N LEU A 180 -17.35 -9.41 7.03
CA LEU A 180 -16.37 -8.50 6.45
C LEU A 180 -17.02 -7.57 5.42
N ALA A 181 -16.72 -6.28 5.49
CA ALA A 181 -17.05 -5.31 4.45
C ALA A 181 -15.79 -4.88 3.67
N LEU A 182 -15.88 -4.83 2.34
CA LEU A 182 -14.83 -4.34 1.45
C LEU A 182 -15.25 -3.02 0.80
N LEU A 183 -14.50 -1.94 1.03
CA LEU A 183 -14.86 -0.58 0.59
C LEU A 183 -13.78 0.07 -0.28
N TYR A 184 -14.11 0.48 -1.49
CA TYR A 184 -13.20 1.24 -2.38
C TYR A 184 -13.95 2.14 -3.36
N GLY A 185 -13.22 2.91 -4.18
CA GLY A 185 -13.75 3.94 -5.09
C GLY A 185 -14.70 3.48 -6.21
N GLY A 186 -15.09 2.21 -6.24
CA GLY A 186 -16.12 1.65 -7.12
C GLY A 186 -17.06 0.66 -6.42
N ASN A 187 -16.93 0.45 -5.11
CA ASN A 187 -17.80 -0.44 -4.33
C ASN A 187 -18.17 0.24 -3.01
N GLN A 188 -19.35 0.87 -3.01
CA GLN A 188 -19.95 1.54 -1.86
C GLN A 188 -21.37 1.03 -1.56
N GLU A 189 -21.96 0.29 -2.51
CA GLU A 189 -23.31 -0.23 -2.39
C GLU A 189 -23.31 -1.43 -1.44
N GLY A 190 -24.31 -1.49 -0.56
CA GLY A 190 -24.45 -2.60 0.38
C GLY A 190 -23.43 -2.61 1.53
N TYR A 191 -22.91 -1.46 1.95
CA TYR A 191 -22.19 -1.37 3.23
C TYR A 191 -23.07 -1.96 4.34
N ARG A 192 -22.48 -2.87 5.11
CA ARG A 192 -23.10 -3.46 6.29
C ARG A 192 -22.27 -3.14 7.51
N TYR A 193 -22.95 -2.88 8.61
CA TYR A 193 -22.29 -2.76 9.90
C TYR A 193 -21.62 -4.09 10.27
N THR A 194 -20.29 -4.10 10.25
CA THR A 194 -19.46 -5.29 10.35
C THR A 194 -18.27 -5.04 11.28
N PRO A 195 -17.85 -6.06 12.05
CA PRO A 195 -16.72 -5.95 12.98
C PRO A 195 -15.37 -5.85 12.25
N LEU A 196 -15.29 -6.27 10.99
CA LEU A 196 -14.06 -6.24 10.19
C LEU A 196 -14.29 -5.51 8.86
N VAL A 197 -13.48 -4.49 8.59
CA VAL A 197 -13.57 -3.67 7.38
C VAL A 197 -12.22 -3.67 6.66
N ILE A 198 -12.22 -3.97 5.36
CA ILE A 198 -11.09 -3.71 4.47
C ILE A 198 -11.46 -2.51 3.59
N ALA A 199 -10.59 -1.50 3.53
CA ALA A 199 -10.94 -0.31 2.79
C ALA A 199 -9.75 0.41 2.15
N THR A 200 -10.01 1.21 1.11
CA THR A 200 -8.98 2.18 0.71
C THR A 200 -8.84 3.29 1.75
N THR A 201 -7.66 3.89 1.89
CA THR A 201 -7.44 4.99 2.86
C THR A 201 -8.38 6.18 2.63
N HIS A 202 -8.81 6.42 1.39
CA HIS A 202 -9.84 7.41 1.06
C HIS A 202 -11.17 7.13 1.79
N GLN A 203 -11.54 5.87 1.98
CA GLN A 203 -12.78 5.51 2.67
C GLN A 203 -12.74 5.85 4.15
N LEU A 204 -11.56 5.94 4.77
CA LEU A 204 -11.43 6.36 6.17
C LEU A 204 -11.98 7.77 6.40
N LEU A 205 -12.00 8.63 5.38
CA LEU A 205 -12.62 9.96 5.44
C LEU A 205 -14.13 9.92 5.72
N ARG A 206 -14.79 8.78 5.49
CA ARG A 206 -16.22 8.54 5.74
C ARG A 206 -16.48 7.84 7.09
N PHE A 207 -15.45 7.65 7.90
CA PHE A 207 -15.55 7.09 9.25
C PHE A 207 -15.12 8.13 10.29
N ARG A 208 -15.71 8.03 11.47
CA ARG A 208 -15.37 8.84 12.64
C ARG A 208 -15.47 7.98 13.88
N GLU A 209 -14.39 7.92 14.66
CA GLU A 209 -14.33 7.19 15.93
C GLU A 209 -14.91 5.76 15.86
N ALA A 210 -14.65 5.06 14.76
CA ALA A 210 -15.27 3.78 14.42
C ALA A 210 -14.42 2.57 14.83
N PHE A 211 -13.10 2.69 14.78
CA PHE A 211 -12.20 1.53 14.88
C PHE A 211 -11.41 1.52 16.19
N ASP A 212 -11.44 0.37 16.88
CA ASP A 212 -10.61 0.05 18.04
C ASP A 212 -9.20 -0.40 17.61
N LEU A 213 -9.08 -0.96 16.40
CA LEU A 213 -7.81 -1.26 15.75
C LEU A 213 -7.84 -0.78 14.29
N LEU A 214 -6.92 0.12 13.95
CA LEU A 214 -6.67 0.53 12.57
C LEU A 214 -5.29 0.02 12.14
N ILE A 215 -5.26 -0.77 11.08
CA ILE A 215 -4.04 -1.25 10.43
C ILE A 215 -3.96 -0.57 9.07
N ILE A 216 -2.85 0.10 8.76
CA ILE A 216 -2.65 0.71 7.44
C ILE A 216 -1.44 0.06 6.79
N ASP A 217 -1.68 -0.70 5.72
CA ASP A 217 -0.62 -1.24 4.89
C ASP A 217 -0.22 -0.22 3.82
N GLU A 218 1.04 -0.32 3.39
CA GLU A 218 1.60 0.46 2.29
C GLU A 218 1.54 1.97 2.52
N ILE A 219 1.78 2.42 3.74
CA ILE A 219 1.77 3.86 4.09
C ILE A 219 2.80 4.68 3.30
N ASP A 220 3.79 4.03 2.71
CA ASP A 220 4.81 4.62 1.84
C ASP A 220 4.32 4.85 0.41
N SER A 221 3.16 4.30 0.03
CA SER A 221 2.62 4.42 -1.31
C SER A 221 1.84 5.73 -1.50
N PHE A 222 1.90 6.27 -2.72
CA PHE A 222 1.01 7.35 -3.15
C PHE A 222 -0.45 6.86 -3.19
N PRO A 223 -1.45 7.67 -2.78
CA PRO A 223 -1.33 9.07 -2.32
C PRO A 223 -1.08 9.26 -0.82
N TYR A 224 -1.17 8.22 0.01
CA TYR A 224 -1.26 8.37 1.47
C TYR A 224 -0.08 9.12 2.13
N HIS A 225 1.16 8.85 1.72
CA HIS A 225 2.33 9.47 2.37
C HIS A 225 2.40 11.00 2.20
N ASP A 226 1.89 11.52 1.09
CA ASP A 226 1.93 12.95 0.73
C ASP A 226 0.58 13.66 0.93
N ASP A 227 -0.42 12.94 1.44
CA ASP A 227 -1.78 13.44 1.58
C ASP A 227 -2.17 13.61 3.05
N ALA A 228 -2.06 14.85 3.53
CA ALA A 228 -2.47 15.23 4.89
C ALA A 228 -3.97 14.96 5.15
N GLY A 229 -4.82 14.99 4.13
CA GLY A 229 -6.24 14.69 4.26
C GLY A 229 -6.48 13.22 4.53
N LEU A 230 -5.75 12.31 3.87
CA LEU A 230 -5.81 10.88 4.15
C LEU A 230 -5.23 10.52 5.52
N GLN A 231 -4.17 11.19 5.94
CA GLN A 231 -3.62 11.05 7.30
C GLN A 231 -4.63 11.53 8.35
N PHE A 232 -5.30 12.66 8.10
CA PHE A 232 -6.41 13.13 8.93
C PHE A 232 -7.56 12.13 8.96
N GLY A 233 -7.96 11.58 7.81
CA GLY A 233 -9.00 10.55 7.72
C GLY A 233 -8.68 9.32 8.57
N ALA A 234 -7.43 8.83 8.53
CA ALA A 234 -6.97 7.74 9.38
C ALA A 234 -7.13 8.06 10.87
N GLN A 235 -6.66 9.24 11.31
CA GLN A 235 -6.79 9.66 12.71
C GLN A 235 -8.25 9.93 13.12
N LYS A 236 -9.08 10.45 12.23
CA LYS A 236 -10.50 10.69 12.50
C LYS A 236 -11.28 9.37 12.63
N SER A 237 -10.94 8.38 11.81
CA SER A 237 -11.67 7.11 11.72
C SER A 237 -11.51 6.21 12.95
N ARG A 238 -10.45 6.41 13.73
CA ARG A 238 -10.15 5.62 14.93
C ARG A 238 -10.79 6.22 16.17
N LYS A 239 -11.10 5.38 17.15
CA LYS A 239 -11.51 5.85 18.48
C LYS A 239 -10.36 6.55 19.20
N LYS A 240 -10.68 7.35 20.21
CA LYS A 240 -9.67 8.03 21.05
C LYS A 240 -8.76 7.01 21.76
N ALA A 241 -9.37 5.98 22.32
CA ALA A 241 -8.74 4.78 22.87
C ALA A 241 -8.71 3.70 21.76
N SER A 242 -7.59 3.58 21.03
CA SER A 242 -7.47 2.60 19.93
C SER A 242 -6.03 2.36 19.49
N ALA A 243 -5.75 1.13 19.05
CA ALA A 243 -4.43 0.74 18.54
C ALA A 243 -4.24 1.11 17.05
N LEU A 244 -3.08 1.66 16.69
CA LEU A 244 -2.68 1.96 15.31
C LEU A 244 -1.49 1.10 14.91
N VAL A 245 -1.61 0.36 13.82
CA VAL A 245 -0.48 -0.40 13.28
C VAL A 245 -0.20 0.04 11.86
N TYR A 246 0.96 0.62 11.64
CA TYR A 246 1.46 0.95 10.31
C TYR A 246 2.31 -0.19 9.77
N LEU A 247 2.07 -0.65 8.54
CA LEU A 247 2.88 -1.66 7.87
C LEU A 247 3.60 -1.03 6.67
N THR A 248 4.93 -1.12 6.63
CA THR A 248 5.71 -0.63 5.48
C THR A 248 7.07 -1.30 5.38
N ALA A 249 7.63 -1.34 4.17
CA ALA A 249 9.02 -1.70 3.97
C ALA A 249 9.95 -0.48 3.96
N THR A 250 9.41 0.72 3.75
CA THR A 250 10.18 1.96 3.50
C THR A 250 9.57 3.12 4.28
N PRO A 251 9.73 3.15 5.61
CA PRO A 251 9.20 4.24 6.42
C PRO A 251 9.86 5.57 6.06
N SER A 252 9.10 6.67 6.17
CA SER A 252 9.61 8.00 5.87
C SER A 252 10.76 8.39 6.81
N ARG A 253 11.59 9.34 6.39
CA ARG A 253 12.72 9.83 7.22
C ARG A 253 12.26 10.36 8.57
N ARG A 254 11.09 10.99 8.62
CA ARG A 254 10.47 11.46 9.86
C ARG A 254 10.17 10.28 10.79
N MET A 255 9.51 9.24 10.29
CA MET A 255 9.23 8.04 11.09
C MET A 255 10.51 7.34 11.55
N GLN A 256 11.51 7.21 10.69
CA GLN A 256 12.81 6.64 11.08
C GLN A 256 13.48 7.44 12.20
N HIS A 257 13.36 8.76 12.18
CA HIS A 257 13.86 9.63 13.23
C HIS A 257 13.06 9.51 14.52
N ASP A 258 11.73 9.43 14.44
CA ASP A 258 10.85 9.25 15.61
C ASP A 258 11.09 7.90 16.30
N ILE A 259 11.36 6.83 15.53
CA ILE A 259 11.79 5.53 16.06
C ILE A 259 13.10 5.66 16.83
N LYS A 260 14.10 6.33 16.25
CA LYS A 260 15.42 6.52 16.90
C LYS A 260 15.32 7.33 18.19
N ARG A 261 14.35 8.24 18.30
CA ARG A 261 14.10 9.02 19.52
C ARG A 261 13.20 8.33 20.54
N GLY A 262 12.62 7.17 20.21
CA GLY A 262 11.65 6.49 21.08
C GLY A 262 10.23 7.09 21.04
N ASN A 263 9.95 8.02 20.12
CA ASN A 263 8.63 8.65 19.96
C ASN A 263 7.63 7.77 19.21
N LEU A 264 8.12 6.74 18.50
CA LEU A 264 7.30 5.79 17.75
C LEU A 264 7.81 4.38 18.01
N ALA A 265 6.99 3.54 18.64
CA ALA A 265 7.30 2.13 18.81
C ALA A 265 7.41 1.45 17.44
N ALA A 266 8.44 0.62 17.25
CA ALA A 266 8.62 -0.09 15.99
C ALA A 266 9.14 -1.52 16.16
N THR A 267 8.63 -2.41 15.32
CA THR A 267 9.13 -3.77 15.16
C THR A 267 9.82 -3.88 13.81
N ILE A 268 11.13 -4.13 13.81
CA ILE A 268 11.91 -4.24 12.58
C ILE A 268 12.10 -5.72 12.23
N LEU A 269 11.66 -6.10 11.03
CA LEU A 269 11.85 -7.41 10.43
C LEU A 269 12.78 -7.27 9.21
N PRO A 270 14.09 -7.42 9.41
CA PRO A 270 15.10 -7.15 8.39
C PRO A 270 15.26 -8.30 7.38
N ALA A 271 14.71 -9.49 7.65
CA ALA A 271 14.84 -10.68 6.83
C ALA A 271 13.51 -11.08 6.18
N ARG A 272 13.59 -11.74 5.02
CA ARG A 272 12.43 -12.40 4.39
C ARG A 272 12.02 -13.64 5.18
N TYR A 273 10.77 -14.09 5.02
CA TYR A 273 10.25 -15.26 5.75
C TYR A 273 11.08 -16.54 5.50
N HIS A 274 11.72 -16.64 4.33
CA HIS A 274 12.58 -17.75 3.93
C HIS A 274 14.06 -17.55 4.28
N GLY A 275 14.41 -16.54 5.07
CA GLY A 275 15.78 -16.38 5.61
C GLY A 275 16.88 -16.06 4.59
N TYR A 276 16.56 -15.46 3.43
CA TYR A 276 17.57 -15.01 2.46
C TYR A 276 17.59 -13.47 2.37
N PRO A 277 18.76 -12.87 2.07
CA PRO A 277 18.89 -11.42 2.00
C PRO A 277 18.08 -10.82 0.85
N LEU A 278 17.74 -9.55 0.97
CA LEU A 278 17.25 -8.77 -0.16
C LEU A 278 18.36 -8.66 -1.22
N PRO A 279 18.06 -8.85 -2.52
CA PRO A 279 19.03 -8.60 -3.58
C PRO A 279 19.57 -7.17 -3.54
N GLU A 280 20.89 -7.03 -3.49
CA GLU A 280 21.54 -5.71 -3.54
C GLU A 280 21.63 -5.22 -4.99
N PRO A 281 21.07 -4.03 -5.32
CA PRO A 281 21.10 -3.53 -6.69
C PRO A 281 22.50 -3.16 -7.18
N GLU A 282 22.85 -3.59 -8.39
CA GLU A 282 23.98 -3.05 -9.14
C GLU A 282 23.62 -1.71 -9.77
N ARG A 283 24.57 -0.76 -9.76
CA ARG A 283 24.42 0.54 -10.43
C ARG A 283 25.13 0.49 -11.77
N VAL A 284 24.41 0.78 -12.84
CA VAL A 284 24.98 0.75 -14.20
C VAL A 284 24.72 2.07 -14.91
N TRP A 285 25.78 2.82 -15.19
CA TRP A 285 25.70 3.99 -16.05
C TRP A 285 25.42 3.59 -17.50
N ILE A 286 24.34 4.12 -18.09
CA ILE A 286 23.88 3.83 -19.46
C ILE A 286 23.86 5.06 -20.38
N GLY A 287 24.30 6.23 -19.90
CA GLY A 287 24.29 7.46 -20.69
C GLY A 287 22.86 7.89 -21.08
N ASN A 288 22.72 8.65 -22.18
CA ASN A 288 21.43 9.19 -22.61
C ASN A 288 20.52 8.12 -23.24
N TRP A 289 19.95 7.28 -22.39
CA TRP A 289 19.09 6.16 -22.78
C TRP A 289 17.77 6.62 -23.42
N ARG A 290 17.21 7.77 -23.02
CA ARG A 290 15.98 8.32 -23.62
C ARG A 290 16.19 8.61 -25.11
N SER A 291 17.25 9.35 -25.46
CA SER A 291 17.56 9.61 -26.86
C SER A 291 17.94 8.33 -27.62
N ALA A 292 18.48 7.32 -26.92
CA ALA A 292 18.81 6.05 -27.55
C ALA A 292 17.56 5.25 -27.94
N ILE A 293 16.51 5.25 -27.11
CA ILE A 293 15.21 4.64 -27.45
C ILE A 293 14.58 5.36 -28.64
N SER A 294 14.35 6.66 -28.53
CA SER A 294 13.61 7.39 -29.57
C SER A 294 14.33 7.47 -30.92
N LYS A 295 15.67 7.34 -30.94
CA LYS A 295 16.48 7.31 -32.17
C LYS A 295 16.94 5.90 -32.57
N LYS A 296 16.48 4.85 -31.89
CA LYS A 296 16.89 3.45 -32.08
C LYS A 296 18.43 3.26 -32.15
N LYS A 297 19.17 3.95 -31.27
CA LYS A 297 20.64 3.91 -31.24
C LYS A 297 21.16 2.89 -30.22
N LYS A 298 22.11 2.05 -30.63
CA LYS A 298 22.78 1.09 -29.73
C LYS A 298 23.26 1.77 -28.45
N ASN A 299 22.86 1.23 -27.31
CA ASN A 299 23.20 1.72 -25.98
C ASN A 299 23.50 0.55 -25.04
N ARG A 300 24.18 0.82 -23.92
CA ARG A 300 24.53 -0.18 -22.91
C ARG A 300 23.29 -0.90 -22.34
N PHE A 301 22.13 -0.27 -22.24
CA PHE A 301 20.93 -0.95 -21.73
C PHE A 301 20.49 -2.13 -22.61
N LEU A 302 20.65 -2.06 -23.94
CA LEU A 302 20.37 -3.19 -24.83
C LEU A 302 21.30 -4.37 -24.56
N ARG A 303 22.55 -4.11 -24.16
CA ARG A 303 23.48 -5.19 -23.76
C ARG A 303 23.03 -5.85 -22.46
N LEU A 304 22.43 -5.10 -21.53
CA LEU A 304 21.85 -5.67 -20.31
C LEU A 304 20.67 -6.59 -20.63
N ILE A 305 19.74 -6.12 -21.47
CA ILE A 305 18.61 -6.93 -21.95
C ILE A 305 19.10 -8.18 -22.68
N GLY A 306 19.99 -8.02 -23.66
CA GLY A 306 20.57 -9.13 -24.42
C GLY A 306 21.29 -10.15 -23.55
N ARG A 307 22.03 -9.72 -22.52
CA ARG A 307 22.69 -10.62 -21.55
C ARG A 307 21.66 -11.48 -20.82
N GLN A 308 20.54 -10.92 -20.39
CA GLN A 308 19.50 -11.67 -19.67
C GLN A 308 18.79 -12.67 -20.58
N LEU A 309 18.48 -12.26 -21.82
CA LEU A 309 17.91 -13.14 -22.84
C LEU A 309 18.85 -14.30 -23.21
N GLN A 310 20.16 -14.04 -23.30
CA GLN A 310 21.18 -15.06 -23.55
C GLN A 310 21.29 -16.05 -22.38
N LYS A 311 21.25 -15.56 -21.14
CA LYS A 311 21.23 -16.39 -19.93
C LYS A 311 19.90 -17.12 -19.72
N LYS A 312 18.90 -16.93 -20.61
CA LYS A 312 17.53 -17.45 -20.47
C LYS A 312 16.89 -17.11 -19.12
N ARG A 313 17.26 -15.95 -18.56
CA ARG A 313 16.71 -15.44 -17.31
C ARG A 313 15.47 -14.63 -17.62
N ARG A 314 14.38 -14.91 -16.91
CA ARG A 314 13.21 -14.04 -16.96
C ARG A 314 13.43 -12.78 -16.15
N PHE A 315 12.93 -11.65 -16.63
CA PHE A 315 13.08 -10.39 -15.92
C PHE A 315 11.90 -9.44 -16.07
N LEU A 316 11.79 -8.51 -15.13
CA LEU A 316 10.96 -7.32 -15.24
C LEU A 316 11.82 -6.13 -15.64
N LEU A 317 11.34 -5.37 -16.62
CA LEU A 317 11.98 -4.13 -17.06
C LEU A 317 11.09 -2.94 -16.73
N PHE A 318 11.48 -2.17 -15.71
CA PHE A 318 10.77 -0.99 -15.27
C PHE A 318 11.21 0.24 -16.08
N LEU A 319 10.25 0.99 -16.61
CA LEU A 319 10.45 2.28 -17.27
C LEU A 319 9.61 3.39 -16.59
N PRO A 320 10.08 4.64 -16.59
CA PRO A 320 9.39 5.72 -15.89
C PRO A 320 8.14 6.22 -16.64
N HIS A 321 8.12 6.14 -17.98
CA HIS A 321 7.06 6.74 -18.83
C HIS A 321 6.50 5.72 -19.81
N ILE A 322 5.17 5.73 -19.98
CA ILE A 322 4.44 4.80 -20.86
C ILE A 322 4.90 4.95 -22.32
N GLN A 323 5.01 6.18 -22.82
CA GLN A 323 5.45 6.45 -24.20
C GLN A 323 6.83 5.83 -24.51
N LEU A 324 7.82 6.00 -23.62
CA LEU A 324 9.16 5.43 -23.82
C LEU A 324 9.14 3.90 -23.76
N MET A 325 8.24 3.32 -22.96
CA MET A 325 8.05 1.87 -22.89
C MET A 325 7.47 1.33 -24.18
N GLU A 326 6.49 2.00 -24.78
CA GLU A 326 5.90 1.62 -26.07
C GLU A 326 6.89 1.77 -27.22
N GLU A 327 7.65 2.87 -27.26
CA GLU A 327 8.75 3.07 -28.22
C GLU A 327 9.80 1.95 -28.11
N LEU A 328 10.17 1.58 -26.89
CA LEU A 328 11.11 0.48 -26.65
C LEU A 328 10.51 -0.88 -27.00
N ASP A 329 9.23 -1.14 -26.71
CA ASP A 329 8.55 -2.39 -27.07
C ASP A 329 8.58 -2.61 -28.59
N ALA A 330 8.18 -1.58 -29.37
CA ALA A 330 8.23 -1.64 -30.82
C ALA A 330 9.65 -1.93 -31.32
N TRP A 331 10.66 -1.25 -30.77
CA TRP A 331 12.04 -1.46 -31.17
C TRP A 331 12.59 -2.85 -30.78
N LEU A 332 12.25 -3.36 -29.59
CA LEU A 332 12.67 -4.69 -29.16
C LEU A 332 12.02 -5.79 -29.99
N ARG A 333 10.80 -5.58 -30.53
CA ARG A 333 10.14 -6.55 -31.43
C ARG A 333 10.88 -6.69 -32.74
N GLU A 334 11.48 -5.60 -33.24
CA GLU A 334 12.34 -5.63 -34.42
C GLU A 334 13.68 -6.32 -34.14
N LEU A 335 14.25 -6.12 -32.95
CA LEU A 335 15.57 -6.67 -32.59
C LEU A 335 15.53 -8.14 -32.14
N TYR A 336 14.42 -8.58 -31.54
CA TYR A 336 14.25 -9.90 -30.95
C TYR A 336 12.90 -10.52 -31.33
N PRO A 337 12.61 -10.70 -32.64
CA PRO A 337 11.31 -11.19 -33.12
C PRO A 337 10.98 -12.60 -32.63
N GLU A 338 11.99 -13.39 -32.25
CA GLU A 338 11.83 -14.75 -31.72
C GLU A 338 11.48 -14.80 -30.23
N ARG A 339 11.57 -13.68 -29.50
CA ARG A 339 11.36 -13.62 -28.06
C ARG A 339 9.92 -13.29 -27.70
N ARG A 340 9.45 -13.90 -26.62
CA ARG A 340 8.07 -13.72 -26.14
C ARG A 340 8.08 -12.70 -25.03
N PHE A 341 7.60 -11.49 -25.29
CA PHE A 341 7.51 -10.45 -24.27
C PHE A 341 6.32 -9.51 -24.50
N THR A 342 5.99 -8.76 -23.46
CA THR A 342 4.87 -7.81 -23.47
C THR A 342 5.17 -6.59 -22.60
N CYS A 343 4.33 -5.58 -22.69
CA CYS A 343 4.35 -4.41 -21.82
C CYS A 343 2.97 -4.18 -21.15
N VAL A 344 2.99 -3.64 -19.93
CA VAL A 344 1.78 -3.31 -19.16
C VAL A 344 1.90 -1.95 -18.47
N SER A 345 0.81 -1.19 -18.48
CA SER A 345 0.68 0.11 -17.81
C SER A 345 -0.59 0.19 -16.95
N ALA A 346 -0.80 1.32 -16.27
CA ALA A 346 -1.99 1.51 -15.44
C ALA A 346 -3.31 1.54 -16.25
N GLY A 347 -3.26 1.99 -17.51
CA GLY A 347 -4.42 2.10 -18.40
C GLY A 347 -4.61 0.91 -19.34
N ASP A 348 -3.81 -0.15 -19.20
CA ASP A 348 -3.88 -1.33 -20.06
C ASP A 348 -5.09 -2.22 -19.68
N PRO A 349 -6.08 -2.41 -20.59
CA PRO A 349 -7.27 -3.20 -20.31
C PRO A 349 -6.94 -4.69 -20.11
N ASP A 350 -5.89 -5.20 -20.77
CA ASP A 350 -5.50 -6.61 -20.76
C ASP A 350 -4.45 -6.91 -19.68
N ARG A 351 -4.21 -5.97 -18.76
CA ARG A 351 -3.17 -6.05 -17.74
C ARG A 351 -3.23 -7.36 -16.95
N GLU A 352 -4.42 -7.77 -16.51
CA GLU A 352 -4.57 -8.99 -15.71
C GLU A 352 -4.17 -10.24 -16.48
N GLU A 353 -4.56 -10.33 -17.76
CA GLU A 353 -4.23 -11.47 -18.61
C GLU A 353 -2.72 -11.53 -18.89
N LYS A 354 -2.10 -10.41 -19.26
CA LYS A 354 -0.66 -10.31 -19.51
C LYS A 354 0.16 -10.68 -18.26
N VAL A 355 -0.27 -10.23 -17.08
CA VAL A 355 0.37 -10.59 -15.80
C VAL A 355 0.20 -12.07 -15.50
N LYS A 356 -0.98 -12.67 -15.77
CA LYS A 356 -1.21 -14.12 -15.63
C LYS A 356 -0.27 -14.92 -16.53
N LYS A 357 -0.14 -14.55 -17.80
CA LYS A 357 0.80 -15.18 -18.76
C LYS A 357 2.26 -15.06 -18.31
N MET A 358 2.68 -13.91 -17.78
CA MET A 358 4.01 -13.75 -17.17
C MET A 358 4.20 -14.66 -15.94
N ARG A 359 3.17 -14.82 -15.09
CA ARG A 359 3.21 -15.76 -13.95
C ARG A 359 3.26 -17.22 -14.40
N ALA A 360 2.60 -17.55 -15.50
CA ALA A 360 2.62 -18.86 -16.15
C ALA A 360 3.91 -19.12 -16.95
N GLU A 361 4.89 -18.22 -16.88
CA GLU A 361 6.21 -18.41 -17.49
C GLU A 361 6.19 -18.44 -19.03
N GLU A 362 5.13 -17.90 -19.64
CA GLU A 362 4.95 -17.85 -21.10
C GLU A 362 5.77 -16.75 -21.78
N TYR A 363 6.18 -15.73 -21.00
CA TYR A 363 7.01 -14.62 -21.46
C TYR A 363 8.44 -14.71 -20.91
N ASP A 364 9.41 -14.36 -21.75
CA ASP A 364 10.80 -14.15 -21.39
C ASP A 364 10.97 -12.91 -20.50
N PHE A 365 10.28 -11.83 -20.81
CA PHE A 365 10.28 -10.63 -19.96
C PHE A 365 8.99 -9.82 -20.10
N LEU A 366 8.77 -8.95 -19.12
CA LEU A 366 7.64 -8.04 -19.11
C LEU A 366 8.14 -6.62 -18.78
N MET A 367 7.80 -5.68 -19.66
CA MET A 367 8.03 -4.26 -19.46
C MET A 367 6.87 -3.63 -18.69
N THR A 368 7.17 -2.73 -17.77
CA THR A 368 6.14 -2.12 -16.94
C THR A 368 6.57 -0.77 -16.40
N THR A 369 5.59 0.03 -15.97
CA THR A 369 5.84 1.23 -15.17
C THR A 369 5.85 0.90 -13.68
N THR A 370 5.73 1.90 -12.81
CA THR A 370 5.58 1.70 -11.35
C THR A 370 4.30 0.92 -10.97
N ILE A 371 3.43 0.59 -11.92
CA ILE A 371 2.19 -0.16 -11.65
C ILE A 371 2.46 -1.55 -11.03
N LEU A 372 3.52 -2.25 -11.47
CA LEU A 372 3.89 -3.56 -10.92
C LEU A 372 4.98 -3.49 -9.84
N GLU A 373 5.27 -2.31 -9.30
CA GLU A 373 6.15 -2.21 -8.14
C GLU A 373 5.54 -2.92 -6.92
N ARG A 374 4.20 -3.15 -6.94
CA ARG A 374 3.33 -3.75 -5.90
C ARG A 374 2.38 -4.82 -6.47
N GLY A 375 1.72 -5.57 -5.59
CA GLY A 375 0.58 -6.44 -5.94
C GLY A 375 0.82 -7.75 -6.73
N VAL A 376 2.06 -8.08 -7.15
CA VAL A 376 2.31 -9.29 -7.95
C VAL A 376 3.58 -10.06 -7.58
N THR A 377 3.49 -11.37 -7.35
CA THR A 377 4.68 -12.22 -7.13
C THR A 377 4.96 -13.04 -8.39
N PHE A 378 6.20 -13.02 -8.85
CA PHE A 378 6.69 -13.85 -9.96
C PHE A 378 7.77 -14.79 -9.44
N ARG A 379 7.83 -16.00 -10.02
CA ARG A 379 8.83 -17.01 -9.68
C ARG A 379 10.09 -16.79 -10.51
N ASP A 380 11.23 -16.79 -9.83
CA ASP A 380 12.56 -16.74 -10.43
C ASP A 380 12.74 -15.63 -11.49
N ILE A 381 12.67 -14.38 -11.04
CA ILE A 381 12.84 -13.21 -11.90
C ILE A 381 14.01 -12.33 -11.47
N ASP A 382 14.69 -11.79 -12.45
CA ASP A 382 15.61 -10.66 -12.30
C ASP A 382 14.86 -9.34 -12.55
N VAL A 383 15.45 -8.21 -12.16
CA VAL A 383 14.81 -6.90 -12.24
C VAL A 383 15.79 -5.87 -12.80
N ILE A 384 15.32 -5.11 -13.79
CA ILE A 384 16.05 -3.97 -14.34
C ILE A 384 15.16 -2.74 -14.20
N VAL A 385 15.68 -1.68 -13.57
CA VAL A 385 15.07 -0.34 -13.60
C VAL A 385 15.84 0.49 -14.61
N LEU A 386 15.21 0.81 -15.74
CA LEU A 386 15.78 1.63 -16.78
C LEU A 386 15.44 3.10 -16.52
N GLY A 387 16.48 3.93 -16.39
CA GLY A 387 16.30 5.34 -16.04
C GLY A 387 15.98 5.52 -14.56
N ALA A 388 16.66 4.80 -13.68
CA ALA A 388 16.44 4.85 -12.24
C ALA A 388 16.65 6.24 -11.61
N GLU A 389 17.25 7.18 -12.35
CA GLU A 389 17.38 8.59 -11.96
C GLU A 389 16.11 9.42 -12.15
N ASP A 390 15.11 8.92 -12.87
CA ASP A 390 13.87 9.65 -13.10
C ASP A 390 13.10 9.87 -11.79
N ARG A 391 12.51 11.07 -11.64
CA ARG A 391 11.78 11.49 -10.42
C ARG A 391 10.60 10.59 -10.06
N VAL A 392 10.07 9.83 -11.01
CA VAL A 392 9.01 8.84 -10.77
C VAL A 392 9.50 7.70 -9.85
N PHE A 393 10.80 7.39 -9.88
CA PHE A 393 11.41 6.38 -9.03
C PHE A 393 11.92 6.99 -7.71
N THR A 394 11.08 6.95 -6.69
CA THR A 394 11.43 7.35 -5.33
C THR A 394 12.30 6.29 -4.65
N GLU A 395 12.91 6.66 -3.51
CA GLU A 395 13.64 5.71 -2.65
C GLU A 395 12.76 4.51 -2.27
N ALA A 396 11.49 4.77 -1.93
CA ALA A 396 10.51 3.75 -1.58
C ALA A 396 10.22 2.81 -2.76
N SER A 397 9.92 3.34 -3.96
CA SER A 397 9.61 2.49 -5.11
C SER A 397 10.82 1.66 -5.55
N LEU A 398 12.03 2.21 -5.53
CA LEU A 398 13.24 1.46 -5.87
C LEU A 398 13.47 0.27 -4.92
N VAL A 399 13.24 0.43 -3.61
CA VAL A 399 13.34 -0.69 -2.65
C VAL A 399 12.25 -1.73 -2.91
N GLN A 400 11.01 -1.32 -3.22
CA GLN A 400 9.92 -2.24 -3.53
C GLN A 400 10.18 -3.02 -4.84
N ILE A 401 10.68 -2.34 -5.86
CA ILE A 401 11.05 -2.93 -7.16
C ILE A 401 12.19 -3.93 -6.98
N ALA A 402 13.26 -3.56 -6.27
CA ALA A 402 14.34 -4.50 -5.92
C ALA A 402 13.80 -5.72 -5.15
N GLY A 403 12.82 -5.49 -4.27
CA GLY A 403 12.11 -6.52 -3.52
C GLY A 403 11.31 -7.53 -4.35
N ARG A 404 11.11 -7.31 -5.66
CA ARG A 404 10.46 -8.25 -6.58
C ARG A 404 11.35 -9.44 -6.94
N ALA A 405 12.66 -9.24 -6.95
CA ALA A 405 13.64 -10.28 -7.23
C ALA A 405 13.84 -11.22 -6.02
N GLY A 406 14.07 -12.51 -6.29
CA GLY A 406 14.42 -13.51 -5.27
C GLY A 406 13.32 -13.83 -4.25
N ARG A 407 12.04 -13.55 -4.56
CA ARG A 407 10.93 -13.60 -3.58
C ARG A 407 10.39 -15.02 -3.33
N HIS A 408 10.66 -15.95 -4.24
CA HIS A 408 10.19 -17.34 -4.13
C HIS A 408 11.17 -18.15 -3.27
N LYS A 409 10.67 -18.97 -2.34
CA LYS A 409 11.53 -19.77 -1.43
C LYS A 409 12.56 -20.63 -2.17
N ASP A 410 12.16 -21.23 -3.30
CA ASP A 410 13.00 -22.11 -4.10
C ASP A 410 13.95 -21.33 -5.04
N PHE A 411 13.71 -20.04 -5.22
CA PHE A 411 14.53 -19.15 -6.05
C PHE A 411 14.79 -17.85 -5.28
N PRO A 412 15.59 -17.93 -4.21
CA PRO A 412 15.79 -16.83 -3.28
C PRO A 412 16.75 -15.75 -3.81
N SER A 413 17.47 -16.06 -4.89
CA SER A 413 18.34 -15.13 -5.60
C SER A 413 17.63 -14.48 -6.78
N GLY A 414 18.02 -13.25 -7.10
CA GLY A 414 17.68 -12.61 -8.37
C GLY A 414 18.57 -11.40 -8.58
N TRP A 415 18.98 -11.17 -9.82
CA TRP A 415 19.82 -10.01 -10.15
C TRP A 415 18.96 -8.76 -10.21
N VAL A 416 19.43 -7.67 -9.60
CA VAL A 416 18.76 -6.37 -9.62
C VAL A 416 19.72 -5.32 -10.17
N CYS A 417 19.27 -4.57 -11.17
CA CYS A 417 20.05 -3.52 -11.80
C CYS A 417 19.29 -2.19 -11.79
N PHE A 418 19.90 -1.16 -11.24
CA PHE A 418 19.51 0.23 -11.42
C PHE A 418 20.35 0.83 -12.54
N ALA A 419 19.79 0.86 -13.74
CA ALA A 419 20.44 1.42 -14.92
C ALA A 419 20.09 2.91 -15.03
N HIS A 420 21.09 3.78 -15.05
CA HIS A 420 20.88 5.22 -14.85
C HIS A 420 21.73 6.13 -15.75
N ALA A 421 21.24 7.36 -15.94
CA ALA A 421 21.95 8.50 -16.54
C ALA A 421 22.30 9.59 -15.51
N GLY A 422 22.34 9.23 -14.23
CA GLY A 422 22.71 10.12 -13.12
C GLY A 422 22.61 9.38 -11.81
N GLU A 423 23.52 9.58 -10.86
CA GLU A 423 23.26 9.10 -9.50
C GLU A 423 22.31 10.08 -8.79
N THR A 424 21.33 9.54 -8.07
CA THR A 424 20.37 10.33 -7.29
C THR A 424 20.39 9.91 -5.82
N LYS A 425 19.91 10.81 -4.95
CA LYS A 425 19.69 10.49 -3.53
C LYS A 425 18.74 9.31 -3.33
N ALA A 426 17.79 9.11 -4.25
CA ALA A 426 16.84 7.99 -4.22
C ALA A 426 17.55 6.64 -4.47
N ILE A 427 18.39 6.56 -5.51
CA ILE A 427 19.21 5.36 -5.81
C ILE A 427 20.11 5.02 -4.62
N GLN A 428 20.85 6.01 -4.12
CA GLN A 428 21.76 5.83 -2.99
C GLN A 428 21.02 5.47 -1.69
N GLY A 429 19.86 6.07 -1.45
CA GLY A 429 18.99 5.77 -0.31
C GLY A 429 18.51 4.32 -0.33
N ALA A 430 17.97 3.87 -1.47
CA ALA A 430 17.44 2.52 -1.63
C ALA A 430 18.53 1.46 -1.38
N ILE A 431 19.71 1.62 -1.99
CA ILE A 431 20.83 0.70 -1.79
C ILE A 431 21.30 0.70 -0.32
N ARG A 432 21.42 1.88 0.31
CA ARG A 432 21.80 1.96 1.73
C ARG A 432 20.79 1.28 2.64
N GLN A 433 19.50 1.45 2.38
CA GLN A 433 18.44 0.82 3.17
C GLN A 433 18.49 -0.70 3.04
N ILE A 434 18.57 -1.22 1.80
CA ILE A 434 18.68 -2.67 1.54
C ILE A 434 19.89 -3.26 2.25
N ARG A 435 21.07 -2.63 2.12
CA ARG A 435 22.30 -3.05 2.82
C ARG A 435 22.16 -2.99 4.33
N SER A 436 21.51 -1.96 4.86
CA SER A 436 21.27 -1.85 6.30
C SER A 436 20.42 -3.00 6.82
N MET A 437 19.33 -3.32 6.13
CA MET A 437 18.46 -4.45 6.48
C MET A 437 19.21 -5.78 6.38
N ASN A 438 19.96 -6.02 5.31
CA ASN A 438 20.76 -7.24 5.17
C ASN A 438 21.81 -7.38 6.28
N ARG A 439 22.48 -6.29 6.68
CA ARG A 439 23.42 -6.28 7.80
C ARG A 439 22.75 -6.56 9.15
N GLU A 440 21.59 -5.97 9.39
CA GLU A 440 20.81 -6.20 10.61
C GLU A 440 20.31 -7.65 10.69
N ALA A 441 19.78 -8.19 9.59
CA ALA A 441 19.38 -9.58 9.48
C ALA A 441 20.55 -10.55 9.75
N LYS A 442 21.74 -10.26 9.18
CA LYS A 442 22.96 -11.03 9.43
C LYS A 442 23.39 -10.95 10.90
N GLY A 443 23.38 -9.75 11.49
CA GLY A 443 23.76 -9.52 12.88
C GLY A 443 22.85 -10.24 13.88
N ARG A 444 21.57 -10.45 13.52
CA ARG A 444 20.60 -11.22 14.30
C ARG A 444 20.58 -12.73 13.99
N GLY A 445 21.44 -13.22 13.10
CA GLY A 445 21.48 -14.64 12.70
C GLY A 445 20.25 -15.11 11.91
N LEU A 446 19.52 -14.18 11.26
CA LEU A 446 18.26 -14.46 10.56
C LEU A 446 18.45 -14.93 9.10
N LEU A 447 19.67 -14.88 8.60
CA LEU A 447 19.99 -15.28 7.24
C LEU A 447 20.59 -16.69 7.23
N HIS A 448 20.10 -17.53 6.33
CA HIS A 448 20.81 -18.75 5.94
C HIS A 448 22.21 -18.34 5.42
N GLY A 449 23.23 -19.15 5.73
CA GLY A 449 24.60 -18.91 5.30
C GLY A 449 24.71 -18.62 3.80
N PRO A 450 25.79 -17.97 3.32
CA PRO A 450 25.87 -17.49 1.95
C PRO A 450 25.64 -18.64 0.97
N VAL A 451 24.51 -18.60 0.27
CA VAL A 451 24.35 -19.37 -0.97
C VAL A 451 25.26 -18.69 -1.98
N SER A 452 26.25 -19.44 -2.45
CA SER A 452 27.12 -18.99 -3.53
C SER A 452 26.24 -18.47 -4.66
N VAL A 453 26.34 -17.18 -4.95
CA VAL A 453 25.99 -16.69 -6.27
C VAL A 453 26.85 -17.51 -7.22
N LEU A 454 26.25 -18.46 -7.93
CA LEU A 454 26.96 -19.36 -8.83
C LEU A 454 27.89 -18.53 -9.75
N PRO A 455 29.13 -18.99 -10.01
CA PRO A 455 30.18 -18.10 -10.50
C PRO A 455 29.96 -17.64 -11.95
N LYS A 456 30.22 -16.34 -12.17
CA LYS A 456 30.59 -15.60 -13.40
C LYS A 456 29.86 -15.91 -14.72
#